data_AF-A0A959RY23-F1
#
_entry.id   AF-A0A959RY23-F1
#
_cell.length_a   1.000
_cell.length_b   1.000
_cell.length_c   1.000
_cell.angle_alpha   90.00
_cell.angle_beta   90.00
_cell.angle_gamma   90.00
#
_symmetry.space_group_name_H-M   'P 1'
#
loop_
_entity.id
_entity.type
_entity.pdbx_description
1 polymer ?
#
loop_
_entity_poly.entity_id
_entity_poly.type
_entity_poly.pdbx_seq_one_letter_code
_entity_poly.pdbx_strand_id
1 'polypeptide(L)'
;FMLLWEYPNIFSKAACFSPAFVIEDFNYIEVVKQSDKRKDINLYIENGTIGVETQLQPGIDLMLQTLINKGYKEGDDIFVVIDSTAAHNESAWAKKVPQMLKILFGK
;
A
#
# COMPACT_ATOMS: atom_id res chain seq x y z
N PHE A 1 0.94 -4.16 5.19
CA PHE A 1 2.24 -4.09 4.49
C PHE A 1 3.38 -4.76 5.25
N MET A 2 3.65 -4.41 6.52
CA MET A 2 4.81 -4.94 7.26
C MET A 2 4.93 -6.47 7.22
N LEU A 3 3.83 -7.21 7.40
CA LEU A 3 3.86 -8.69 7.30
C LEU A 3 4.25 -9.20 5.90
N LEU A 4 3.74 -8.56 4.84
CA LEU A 4 4.14 -8.84 3.45
C LEU A 4 5.64 -8.58 3.25
N TRP A 5 6.14 -7.49 3.84
CA TRP A 5 7.52 -7.09 3.69
C TRP A 5 8.47 -8.00 4.46
N GLU A 6 8.21 -8.25 5.75
CA GLU A 6 9.12 -9.01 6.61
C GLU A 6 9.03 -10.53 6.38
N TYR A 7 7.87 -11.03 5.93
CA TYR A 7 7.63 -12.46 5.74
C TYR A 7 7.10 -12.79 4.34
N PRO A 8 7.84 -12.44 3.25
CA PRO A 8 7.38 -12.64 1.87
C PRO A 8 7.19 -14.11 1.49
N ASN A 9 7.82 -15.03 2.23
CA ASN A 9 7.64 -16.48 2.02
C ASN A 9 6.33 -17.02 2.61
N ILE A 10 5.64 -16.23 3.45
CA ILE A 10 4.36 -16.58 4.08
C ILE A 10 3.23 -15.78 3.43
N PHE A 11 3.44 -14.48 3.25
CA PHE A 11 2.50 -13.57 2.61
C PHE A 11 3.07 -13.17 1.26
N SER A 12 2.43 -13.58 0.16
CA SER A 12 2.83 -13.16 -1.20
C SER A 12 2.03 -11.96 -1.70
N LYS A 13 0.92 -11.61 -1.03
CA LYS A 13 0.05 -10.47 -1.39
C LYS A 13 -0.43 -9.73 -0.15
N ALA A 14 -0.64 -8.43 -0.25
CA ALA A 14 -1.39 -7.68 0.76
C ALA A 14 -2.25 -6.59 0.14
N ALA A 15 -3.40 -6.34 0.76
CA ALA A 15 -4.20 -5.15 0.56
C ALA A 15 -4.07 -4.26 1.80
N CYS A 16 -3.72 -3.00 1.59
CA CYS A 16 -3.56 -2.01 2.63
C CYS A 16 -4.50 -0.83 2.34
N PHE A 17 -5.51 -0.64 3.18
CA PHE A 17 -6.47 0.46 3.11
C PHE A 17 -6.00 1.55 4.07
N SER A 18 -5.90 2.78 3.58
CA SER A 18 -5.42 3.95 4.32
C SER A 18 -4.13 3.69 5.13
N PRO A 19 -3.05 3.14 4.53
CA PRO A 19 -1.87 2.74 5.29
C PRO A 19 -1.07 3.94 5.82
N ALA A 20 -0.87 3.98 7.13
CA ALA A 20 0.00 4.94 7.79
C ALA A 20 1.49 4.52 7.72
N PHE A 21 2.09 4.67 6.53
CA PHE A 21 3.52 4.38 6.35
C PHE A 21 4.45 5.36 7.07
N VAL A 22 3.99 6.61 7.17
CA VAL A 22 4.61 7.69 7.93
C VAL A 22 3.50 8.40 8.70
N ILE A 23 3.62 8.44 10.02
CA ILE A 23 2.68 9.17 10.90
C ILE A 23 3.40 9.52 12.19
N GLU A 24 3.36 10.79 12.61
CA GLU A 24 4.07 11.26 13.80
C GLU A 24 5.54 10.79 13.81
N ASP A 25 5.97 10.06 14.84
CA ASP A 25 7.33 9.52 14.99
C ASP A 25 7.54 8.18 14.27
N PHE A 26 6.49 7.62 13.66
CA PHE A 26 6.57 6.36 12.93
C PHE A 26 6.94 6.62 11.46
N ASN A 27 7.97 5.92 10.97
CA ASN A 27 8.38 5.94 9.58
C ASN A 27 8.93 4.58 9.15
N TYR A 28 8.13 3.82 8.39
CA TYR A 28 8.52 2.51 7.89
C TYR A 28 9.27 2.56 6.54
N ILE A 29 9.40 3.75 5.93
CA ILE A 29 10.12 3.94 4.66
C ILE A 29 11.59 3.57 4.82
N GLU A 30 12.21 3.90 5.96
CA GLU A 30 13.64 3.66 6.19
C GLU A 30 13.96 2.15 6.28
N VAL A 31 13.07 1.36 6.87
CA VAL A 31 13.18 -0.12 6.90
C VAL A 31 13.15 -0.68 5.48
N VAL A 32 12.25 -0.17 4.65
CA VAL A 32 12.17 -0.57 3.24
C VAL A 32 13.46 -0.18 2.53
N LYS A 33 13.90 1.09 2.59
CA LYS A 33 15.11 1.59 1.92
C LYS A 33 16.35 0.77 2.22
N GLN A 34 16.59 0.44 3.49
CA GLN A 34 17.77 -0.31 3.96
C GLN A 34 17.77 -1.79 3.56
N SER A 35 16.67 -2.32 3.04
CA SER A 35 16.62 -3.72 2.62
C SER A 35 17.30 -3.96 1.26
N ASP A 36 18.13 -4.99 1.19
CA ASP A 36 19.02 -5.23 0.04
C ASP A 36 18.40 -6.04 -1.11
N LYS A 37 17.18 -6.57 -0.96
CA LYS A 37 16.56 -7.46 -1.96
C LYS A 37 15.12 -7.07 -2.30
N ARG A 38 14.84 -6.97 -3.61
CA ARG A 38 13.47 -7.00 -4.17
C ARG A 38 12.84 -8.36 -3.79
N LYS A 39 11.59 -8.33 -3.36
CA LYS A 39 10.81 -9.50 -2.91
C LYS A 39 9.75 -9.81 -3.97
N ASP A 40 9.37 -11.07 -4.09
CA ASP A 40 8.29 -11.48 -5.00
C ASP A 40 6.95 -11.32 -4.29
N ILE A 41 6.38 -10.11 -4.39
CA ILE A 41 5.17 -9.71 -3.67
C ILE A 41 4.25 -8.88 -4.58
N ASN A 42 2.93 -8.98 -4.35
CA ASN A 42 1.97 -8.02 -4.88
C ASN A 42 1.37 -7.16 -3.77
N LEU A 43 1.28 -5.86 -4.01
CA LEU A 43 0.77 -4.90 -3.05
C LEU A 43 -0.37 -4.10 -3.65
N TYR A 44 -1.53 -4.16 -3.01
CA TYR A 44 -2.64 -3.25 -3.25
C TYR A 44 -2.66 -2.18 -2.16
N ILE A 45 -2.69 -0.91 -2.55
CA ILE A 45 -2.87 0.25 -1.68
C ILE A 45 -4.14 0.97 -2.10
N GLU A 46 -4.97 1.31 -1.12
CA GLU A 46 -6.08 2.21 -1.32
C GLU A 46 -6.00 3.35 -0.30
N ASN A 47 -6.33 4.56 -0.75
CA ASN A 47 -6.40 5.74 0.09
C ASN A 47 -7.52 6.67 -0.41
N GLY A 48 -8.21 7.31 0.52
CA GLY A 48 -9.17 8.36 0.20
C GLY A 48 -8.54 9.74 0.06
N THR A 49 -9.38 10.78 0.00
CA THR A 49 -8.92 12.18 0.05
C THR A 49 -9.70 13.03 1.05
N ILE A 50 -10.50 12.43 1.94
CA ILE A 50 -11.29 13.16 2.93
C ILE A 50 -10.74 12.94 4.34
N GLY A 51 -10.49 14.02 5.07
CA GLY A 51 -10.05 13.97 6.46
C GLY A 51 -8.60 13.51 6.59
N VAL A 52 -8.34 12.53 7.47
CA VAL A 52 -6.97 12.05 7.76
C VAL A 52 -6.31 11.39 6.53
N GLU A 53 -7.08 10.94 5.54
CA GLU A 53 -6.54 10.34 4.30
C GLU A 53 -5.53 11.25 3.59
N THR A 54 -5.77 12.57 3.59
CA THR A 54 -4.85 13.55 2.98
C THR A 54 -3.55 13.68 3.73
N GLN A 55 -3.55 13.40 5.04
CA GLN A 55 -2.36 13.38 5.89
C GLN A 55 -1.54 12.10 5.69
N LEU A 56 -2.20 10.99 5.31
CA LEU A 56 -1.55 9.72 5.02
C LEU A 56 -0.91 9.70 3.62
N GLN A 57 -1.47 10.46 2.67
CA GLN A 57 -1.04 10.46 1.27
C GLN A 57 0.47 10.71 1.07
N PRO A 58 1.13 11.68 1.74
CA PRO A 58 2.57 11.88 1.57
C PRO A 58 3.41 10.65 1.96
N GLY A 59 2.99 9.90 2.98
CA GLY A 59 3.66 8.65 3.38
C GLY A 59 3.46 7.54 2.34
N ILE A 60 2.30 7.49 1.70
CA ILE A 60 1.99 6.58 0.60
C ILE A 60 2.83 6.91 -0.64
N ASP A 61 2.91 8.18 -1.00
CA ASP A 61 3.70 8.64 -2.16
C ASP A 61 5.19 8.31 -1.96
N LEU A 62 5.73 8.54 -0.76
CA LEU A 62 7.11 8.18 -0.42
C LEU A 62 7.37 6.67 -0.44
N MET A 63 6.40 5.87 0.02
CA MET A 63 6.49 4.41 -0.05
C MET A 63 6.49 3.94 -1.50
N LEU A 64 5.56 4.45 -2.31
CA LEU A 64 5.47 4.12 -3.73
C LEU A 64 6.76 4.45 -4.47
N GLN A 65 7.29 5.67 -4.28
CA GLN A 65 8.57 6.08 -4.85
C GLN A 65 9.72 5.16 -4.40
N THR A 66 9.75 4.80 -3.11
CA THR A 66 10.80 3.91 -2.57
C THR A 66 10.73 2.51 -3.20
N LEU A 67 9.53 1.97 -3.39
CA LEU A 67 9.35 0.67 -4.04
C LEU A 67 9.67 0.74 -5.53
N ILE A 68 9.24 1.77 -6.25
CA ILE A 68 9.60 1.97 -7.68
C ILE A 68 11.13 2.03 -7.84
N ASN A 69 11.82 2.77 -6.97
CA ASN A 69 13.29 2.84 -6.98
C ASN A 69 13.96 1.48 -6.71
N LYS A 70 13.25 0.53 -6.09
CA LYS A 70 13.70 -0.86 -5.90
C LYS A 70 13.30 -1.81 -7.04
N GLY A 71 12.72 -1.28 -8.12
CA GLY A 71 12.37 -2.05 -9.31
C GLY A 71 11.02 -2.74 -9.24
N TYR A 72 10.12 -2.32 -8.35
CA TYR A 72 8.71 -2.70 -8.45
C TYR A 72 8.00 -1.85 -9.51
N LYS A 73 7.00 -2.43 -10.18
CA LYS A 73 6.24 -1.75 -11.24
C LYS A 73 4.79 -1.56 -10.84
N GLU A 74 4.30 -0.34 -11.05
CA GLU A 74 2.86 -0.08 -10.96
C GLU A 74 2.10 -0.83 -12.06
N GLY A 75 0.97 -1.43 -11.71
CA GLY A 75 0.14 -2.24 -12.60
C GLY A 75 0.56 -3.71 -12.71
N ASP A 76 1.78 -4.06 -12.29
CA ASP A 76 2.26 -5.47 -12.25
C ASP A 76 2.45 -5.94 -10.80
N ASP A 77 3.27 -5.23 -10.04
CA ASP A 77 3.62 -5.56 -8.65
C ASP A 77 2.79 -4.75 -7.65
N ILE A 78 2.60 -3.46 -7.94
CA ILE A 78 1.95 -2.49 -7.06
C ILE A 78 0.70 -1.94 -7.73
N PHE A 79 -0.39 -1.88 -6.99
CA PHE A 79 -1.68 -1.36 -7.46
C PHE A 79 -2.15 -0.30 -6.48
N VAL A 80 -2.34 0.93 -6.96
CA VAL A 80 -2.77 2.06 -6.14
C VAL A 80 -4.13 2.55 -6.61
N VAL A 81 -5.05 2.76 -5.66
CA VAL A 81 -6.35 3.36 -5.91
C VAL A 81 -6.54 4.56 -5.00
N ILE A 82 -6.76 5.73 -5.58
CA ILE A 82 -7.10 6.95 -4.85
C ILE A 82 -8.57 7.26 -5.07
N ASP A 83 -9.36 7.33 -4.00
CA ASP A 83 -10.79 7.67 -4.06
C ASP A 83 -11.05 9.07 -3.50
N SER A 84 -11.38 10.01 -4.39
CA SER A 84 -11.63 11.41 -4.04
C SER A 84 -12.85 11.64 -3.14
N THR A 85 -13.65 10.60 -2.90
CA THR A 85 -14.88 10.63 -2.11
C THR A 85 -14.79 9.82 -0.82
N ALA A 86 -13.67 9.13 -0.58
CA ALA A 86 -13.50 8.24 0.57
C ALA A 86 -12.86 8.97 1.76
N ALA A 87 -13.31 8.58 2.96
CA ALA A 87 -12.76 8.98 4.26
C ALA A 87 -12.28 7.74 5.02
N HIS A 88 -11.58 7.93 6.13
CA HIS A 88 -11.00 6.87 6.96
C HIS A 88 -12.05 6.07 7.75
N ASN A 89 -12.73 5.12 7.10
CA ASN A 89 -13.69 4.22 7.76
C ASN A 89 -13.95 2.93 6.97
N GLU A 90 -14.47 1.93 7.67
CA GLU A 90 -14.74 0.59 7.14
C GLU A 90 -15.77 0.58 6.01
N SER A 91 -16.73 1.52 6.01
CA SER A 91 -17.74 1.61 4.96
C SER A 91 -17.12 2.05 3.62
N ALA A 92 -16.15 2.96 3.66
CA ALA A 92 -15.37 3.36 2.48
C ALA A 92 -14.49 2.20 1.99
N TRP A 93 -13.74 1.56 2.89
CA TRP A 93 -12.86 0.43 2.55
C TRP A 93 -13.64 -0.74 1.96
N ALA A 94 -14.80 -1.08 2.51
CA ALA A 94 -15.65 -2.17 2.05
C ALA A 94 -16.05 -2.02 0.57
N LYS A 95 -16.28 -0.79 0.09
CA LYS A 95 -16.63 -0.52 -1.32
C LYS A 95 -15.50 -0.90 -2.29
N LYS A 96 -14.25 -0.94 -1.81
CA LYS A 96 -13.05 -1.24 -2.60
C LYS A 96 -12.66 -2.71 -2.56
N VAL A 97 -13.16 -3.47 -1.58
CA VAL A 97 -12.89 -4.92 -1.44
C VAL A 97 -13.17 -5.70 -2.73
N PRO A 98 -14.29 -5.51 -3.46
CA PRO A 98 -14.52 -6.25 -4.70
C PRO A 98 -13.47 -5.97 -5.79
N GLN A 99 -13.02 -4.73 -5.92
CA GLN A 99 -11.96 -4.35 -6.87
C GLN A 99 -10.61 -4.92 -6.42
N MET A 100 -10.28 -4.79 -5.14
CA MET A 100 -9.07 -5.33 -4.54
C MET A 100 -8.94 -6.84 -4.75
N LEU A 101 -10.01 -7.61 -4.50
CA LEU A 101 -10.02 -9.06 -4.69
C LEU A 101 -9.80 -9.43 -6.17
N LYS A 102 -10.41 -8.69 -7.11
CA LYS A 102 -10.19 -8.89 -8.54
C LYS A 102 -8.76 -8.59 -8.94
N ILE A 103 -8.16 -7.52 -8.44
CA ILE A 103 -6.77 -7.15 -8.75
C ILE A 103 -5.78 -8.20 -8.21
N LEU A 104 -5.96 -8.64 -6.96
CA LEU A 104 -4.99 -9.55 -6.32
C LEU A 104 -5.18 -11.02 -6.70
N PHE A 105 -6.40 -11.44 -7.06
CA PHE A 105 -6.74 -12.85 -7.25
C PHE A 105 -7.57 -13.15 -8.51
N GLY A 106 -8.04 -12.14 -9.23
CA GLY A 106 -8.71 -12.33 -10.51
C GLY A 106 -7.69 -12.81 -11.54
N LYS A 107 -7.97 -13.98 -12.12
CA LYS A 107 -7.21 -14.52 -13.25
C LYS A 107 -7.77 -13.99 -14.56
#